data_AF-A0A069IKT3-F1
#
_entry.id   AF-A0A069IKT3-F1
#
_cell.length_a   1.000
_cell.length_b   1.000
_cell.length_c   1.000
_cell.angle_alpha   90.00
_cell.angle_beta   90.00
_cell.angle_gamma   90.00
#
_symmetry.space_group_name_H-M   'P 1'
#
loop_
_entity.id
_entity.type
_entity.pdbx_description
1 polymer ?
#
loop_
_entity_poly.entity_id
_entity_poly.type
_entity_poly.pdbx_seq_one_letter_code
_entity_poly.pdbx_strand_id
1 'polypeptide(L)' 'MELKYKGRTVSIHIVKAALDSWDWSYVIHGVEARRHADVLARSEDAAVECAFQTARKVIDRLSEEDND' A
#
# COMPACT_ATOMS: atom_id res chain seq x y z
N MET A 1 4.84 8.48 -3.17
CA MET A 1 4.81 9.15 -1.85
C MET A 1 5.24 8.16 -0.77
N GLU A 2 5.71 8.61 0.39
CA GLU A 2 6.22 7.73 1.45
C GLU A 2 5.55 8.04 2.79
N LEU A 3 5.11 7.00 3.49
CA LEU A 3 4.41 7.09 4.78
C LEU A 3 5.11 6.17 5.79
N LYS A 4 5.12 6.55 7.06
CA LYS A 4 5.63 5.69 8.15
C LYS A 4 4.48 5.11 8.97
N TYR A 5 4.55 3.82 9.25
CA TYR A 5 3.57 3.12 10.10
C TYR A 5 4.26 2.02 10.92
N LYS A 6 4.04 2.02 12.25
CA LYS A 6 4.68 1.08 13.21
C LYS A 6 6.20 0.92 12.99
N GLY A 7 6.91 2.03 12.78
CA GLY A 7 8.36 2.03 12.55
C GLY A 7 8.82 1.57 11.16
N ARG A 8 7.89 1.13 10.29
CA ARG A 8 8.18 0.74 8.91
C ARG A 8 7.83 1.84 7.92
N THR A 9 8.62 1.98 6.87
CA THR A 9 8.35 2.91 5.77
C THR A 9 7.54 2.20 4.69
N VAL A 10 6.51 2.87 4.19
CA VAL A 10 5.63 2.42 3.12
C VAL A 10 5.71 3.41 1.97
N SER A 11 6.21 2.97 0.82
CA SER A 11 6.15 3.76 -0.41
C SER A 11 4.89 3.40 -1.19
N ILE A 12 4.08 4.41 -1.51
CA ILE A 12 2.86 4.28 -2.30
C ILE A 12 3.10 4.90 -3.67
N HIS A 13 2.73 4.15 -4.70
CA HIS A 13 2.82 4.51 -6.10
C HIS A 13 1.42 4.45 -6.70
N ILE A 14 0.97 5.59 -7.21
CA ILE A 14 -0.33 5.73 -7.86
C ILE A 14 -0.08 6.11 -9.30
N VAL A 15 -0.75 5.44 -10.23
CA VAL A 15 -0.61 5.68 -11.68
C VAL A 15 -2.00 5.77 -12.27
N LYS A 16 -2.25 6.80 -13.09
CA LYS A 16 -3.52 6.90 -13.81
C LYS A 16 -3.59 5.81 -14.88
N ALA A 17 -4.53 4.89 -14.75
CA ALA A 17 -4.72 3.77 -15.69
C ALA A 17 -5.72 4.13 -16.80
N ALA A 18 -6.81 4.81 -16.44
CA ALA A 18 -7.84 5.29 -17.37
C ALA A 18 -8.42 6.63 -16.91
N LEU A 19 -9.42 7.15 -17.63
CA LEU A 19 -10.01 8.47 -17.37
C LEU A 19 -10.50 8.61 -15.91
N ASP A 20 -11.18 7.57 -15.41
CA ASP A 20 -11.77 7.46 -14.07
C ASP A 20 -11.22 6.22 -13.31
N SER A 21 -9.97 5.84 -13.58
CA SER A 21 -9.37 4.68 -12.93
C SER A 21 -7.90 4.87 -12.64
N TRP A 22 -7.52 4.53 -11.42
CA TRP A 22 -6.20 4.73 -10.86
C TRP A 22 -5.67 3.38 -10.38
N ASP A 23 -4.56 2.99 -10.97
CA ASP A 23 -3.78 1.86 -10.53
C ASP A 23 -2.93 2.27 -9.33
N TRP A 24 -2.75 1.35 -8.39
CA TRP A 24 -1.96 1.62 -7.20
C TRP A 24 -1.13 0.42 -6.80
N SER A 25 0.04 0.71 -6.27
CA SER A 25 0.94 -0.28 -5.69
C SER A 25 1.60 0.29 -4.45
N TYR A 26 1.98 -0.62 -3.55
CA TYR A 26 2.67 -0.25 -2.32
C TYR A 26 3.90 -1.12 -2.11
N VAL A 27 4.89 -0.57 -1.41
CA VAL A 27 6.13 -1.24 -1.02
C VAL A 27 6.31 -1.00 0.46
N ILE A 28 6.47 -2.08 1.23
CA ILE A 28 6.84 -1.99 2.65
C ILE A 28 8.35 -2.25 2.74
N HIS A 29 9.10 -1.24 3.16
CA HIS A 29 10.54 -1.33 3.34
C HIS A 29 10.87 -2.26 4.51
N GLY A 30 11.79 -3.21 4.27
CA GLY A 30 12.22 -4.19 5.27
C GLY A 30 11.46 -5.52 5.26
N VAL A 31 10.51 -5.72 4.35
CA VAL A 31 9.79 -7.01 4.17
C VAL A 31 9.96 -7.58 2.75
N GLU A 32 10.33 -6.73 1.79
CA GLU A 32 10.64 -7.07 0.40
C GLU A 32 9.50 -7.80 -0.36
N ALA A 33 8.50 -7.03 -0.78
CA ALA A 33 7.82 -7.24 -2.06
C ALA A 33 7.00 -5.99 -2.40
N ARG A 34 7.22 -5.42 -3.60
CA ARG A 34 6.26 -4.48 -4.18
C ARG A 34 4.97 -5.26 -4.46
N ARG A 35 3.88 -4.86 -3.84
CA ARG A 35 2.57 -5.46 -4.06
C ARG A 35 1.78 -4.53 -4.95
N HIS A 36 1.41 -5.08 -6.10
CA HIS A 36 0.52 -4.45 -7.06
C HIS A 36 -0.92 -4.75 -6.67
N ALA A 37 -1.81 -3.78 -6.80
CA ALA A 37 -3.22 -4.04 -6.60
C ALA A 37 -3.86 -4.55 -7.89
N ASP A 38 -4.56 -5.68 -7.80
CA ASP A 38 -5.42 -6.16 -8.89
C ASP A 38 -6.70 -5.31 -9.06
N VAL A 39 -6.95 -4.33 -8.18
CA VAL A 39 -8.15 -3.50 -8.18
C VAL A 39 -7.81 -2.04 -8.44
N LEU A 40 -8.41 -1.48 -9.50
CA LEU A 40 -8.32 -0.07 -9.83
C LEU A 40 -9.25 0.76 -8.92
N ALA A 41 -8.74 1.90 -8.46
CA ALA A 41 -9.51 2.87 -7.68
C ALA A 41 -10.18 3.90 -8.60
N ARG A 42 -11.33 4.45 -8.17
CA ARG A 42 -12.10 5.44 -8.96
C ARG A 42 -11.49 6.84 -8.94
N SER A 43 -10.66 7.13 -7.94
CA SER A 43 -10.02 8.43 -7.74
C SER A 43 -8.59 8.23 -7.20
N GLU A 44 -7.72 9.21 -7.40
CA GLU A 44 -6.36 9.20 -6.87
C GLU A 44 -6.34 9.05 -5.34
N ASP A 45 -7.20 9.80 -4.65
CA ASP A 45 -7.34 9.75 -3.18
C ASP A 45 -7.76 8.36 -2.68
N ALA A 46 -8.76 7.75 -3.33
CA ALA A 46 -9.17 6.38 -3.03
C ALA A 46 -8.04 5.36 -3.29
N ALA A 47 -7.24 5.58 -4.33
CA ALA A 47 -6.08 4.74 -4.66
C ALA A 47 -5.03 4.81 -3.54
N VAL A 48 -4.76 6.02 -3.04
CA VAL A 48 -3.89 6.27 -1.89
C VAL A 48 -4.41 5.58 -0.64
N GLU A 49 -5.68 5.77 -0.30
CA GLU A 49 -6.30 5.17 0.89
C GLU A 49 -6.27 3.63 0.83
N CYS A 50 -6.63 3.04 -0.32
CA CYS A 50 -6.59 1.59 -0.53
C CYS A 50 -5.16 1.03 -0.40
N ALA A 51 -4.18 1.70 -0.99
CA ALA A 51 -2.77 1.33 -0.89
C ALA A 51 -2.28 1.36 0.56
N PHE A 52 -2.59 2.43 1.28
CA PHE A 52 -2.15 2.59 2.65
C PHE A 52 -2.86 1.63 3.61
N GLN A 53 -4.18 1.44 3.48
CA GLN A 53 -4.92 0.49 4.30
C GLN A 53 -4.43 -0.95 4.10
N THR A 54 -4.17 -1.35 2.86
CA THR A 54 -3.64 -2.68 2.56
C THR A 54 -2.25 -2.86 3.16
N ALA A 55 -1.37 -1.87 2.99
CA ALA A 55 -0.05 -1.89 3.60
C ALA A 55 -0.11 -1.98 5.13
N ARG A 56 -1.03 -1.24 5.77
CA ARG A 56 -1.25 -1.30 7.23
C ARG A 56 -1.64 -2.69 7.69
N LYS A 57 -2.59 -3.35 7.00
CA LYS A 57 -3.02 -4.72 7.34
C LYS A 57 -1.86 -5.72 7.28
N VAL A 58 -1.00 -5.61 6.26
CA VAL A 58 0.19 -6.46 6.13
C VAL A 58 1.17 -6.18 7.27
N ILE A 59 1.44 -4.92 7.59
CA ILE A 59 2.32 -4.56 8.72
C ILE A 59 1.77 -5.06 10.04
N ASP A 60 0.45 -4.95 10.25
CA ASP A 60 -0.21 -5.39 11.47
C ASP A 60 -0.03 -6.90 11.66
N ARG A 61 -0.35 -7.68 10.62
CA ARG A 61 -0.18 -9.14 10.61
C ARG A 61 1.27 -9.56 10.87
N LEU A 62 2.23 -8.91 10.23
CA LEU A 62 3.66 -9.17 10.46
C LEU A 62 4.12 -8.80 11.87
N SER A 63 3.44 -7.84 12.52
CA SER A 63 3.72 -7.45 13.90
C SER A 63 3.10 -8.42 14.91
N GLU A 64 2.06 -9.15 14.50
CA GLU A 64 1.45 -10.24 15.27
C GLU A 64 2.27 -11.53 15.13
N GLU A 65 2.73 -11.87 13.91
CA GLU A 65 3.55 -13.08 13.66
C GLU A 65 4.95 -13.02 14.31
N ASP A 66 5.53 -11.85 14.55
CA ASP A 66 6.84 -11.69 15.23
C ASP A 66 6.76 -11.93 16.75
N ASN A 67 5.56 -12.08 17.32
CA ASN A 67 5.31 -12.25 18.76
C ASN A 67 5.00 -13.71 19.19
N ASP A 68 5.26 -14.72 18.35
CA ASP A 68 5.08 -16.15 18.69
C ASP A 68 6.40 -16.85 19.07
#